data_AF-A0A2G9RR75-F1
#
_entry.id   AF-A0A2G9RR75-F1
#
_cell.length_a   1.000
_cell.length_b   1.000
_cell.length_c   1.000
_cell.angle_alpha   90.00
_cell.angle_beta   90.00
_cell.angle_gamma   90.00
#
_symmetry.space_group_name_H-M   'P 1'
#
loop_
_entity.id
_entity.type
_entity.pdbx_description
1 polymer ?
#
loop_
_entity_poly.entity_id
_entity_poly.type
_entity_poly.pdbx_seq_one_letter_code
_entity_poly.pdbx_strand_id
1 'polypeptide(L)'
;MKENLYQLMKDRNKLFPETTIRNIMFQILQGLAFIHKYGFFHRDLKPENLLCMGPELIKIADFGLARETRSRPPYTDYVSTRWYRAPEVLLRSTNYNSPIDVWAVGCIMAEVYTLRPLFPGSSEIDTIFKICQVLGTPKK
;
A
#
# COMPACT_ATOMS: atom_id res chain seq x y z
N MET A 1 -11.05 11.22 12.61
CA MET A 1 -11.33 10.64 11.28
C MET A 1 -12.58 9.79 11.41
N LYS A 2 -13.43 9.68 10.38
CA LYS A 2 -14.75 9.01 10.48
C LYS A 2 -14.71 7.53 10.08
N GLU A 3 -13.86 7.19 9.13
CA GLU A 3 -13.73 5.85 8.54
C GLU A 3 -12.32 5.67 7.98
N ASN A 4 -12.02 4.51 7.39
CA ASN A 4 -10.82 4.30 6.58
C ASN A 4 -11.15 4.19 5.08
N LEU A 5 -10.12 4.23 4.23
CA LEU A 5 -10.29 4.25 2.78
C LEU A 5 -10.99 2.98 2.28
N TYR A 6 -10.76 1.83 2.92
CA TYR A 6 -11.47 0.59 2.61
C TYR A 6 -12.98 0.75 2.81
N GLN A 7 -13.41 1.25 3.97
CA GLN A 7 -14.82 1.52 4.28
C GLN A 7 -15.42 2.51 3.28
N LEU A 8 -14.69 3.59 2.97
CA LEU A 8 -15.11 4.59 2.00
C LEU A 8 -15.33 4.01 0.59
N MET A 9 -14.61 2.95 0.22
CA MET A 9 -14.72 2.27 -1.08
C MET A 9 -15.79 1.17 -1.10
N LYS A 10 -15.91 0.39 -0.02
CA LYS A 10 -16.64 -0.87 0.03
C LYS A 10 -18.12 -0.74 -0.38
N ASP A 11 -18.78 0.32 0.03
CA ASP A 11 -20.22 0.50 -0.17
C ASP A 11 -20.56 1.41 -1.37
N ARG A 12 -19.56 1.72 -2.22
CA ARG A 12 -19.75 2.58 -3.37
C ARG A 12 -20.30 1.84 -4.58
N ASN A 13 -21.38 2.38 -5.13
CA ASN A 13 -21.94 1.93 -6.41
C ASN A 13 -21.39 2.69 -7.64
N LYS A 14 -20.54 3.69 -7.43
CA LYS A 14 -19.92 4.51 -8.49
C LYS A 14 -18.44 4.73 -8.20
N LEU A 15 -17.64 4.61 -9.27
CA LEU A 15 -16.22 4.96 -9.26
C LEU A 15 -16.02 6.42 -8.84
N PHE A 16 -14.84 6.72 -8.30
CA PHE A 16 -14.48 8.10 -7.99
C PHE A 16 -14.20 8.89 -9.27
N PRO A 17 -14.57 10.19 -9.31
CA PRO A 17 -14.05 11.10 -10.31
C PRO A 17 -12.52 11.15 -10.24
N GLU A 18 -11.84 11.29 -11.38
CA GLU A 18 -10.37 11.33 -11.43
C GLU A 18 -9.77 12.44 -10.56
N THR A 19 -10.45 13.59 -10.46
CA THR A 19 -10.06 14.69 -9.57
C THR A 19 -10.03 14.27 -8.10
N THR A 20 -11.00 13.46 -7.69
CA THR A 20 -11.05 12.88 -6.35
C THR A 20 -9.90 11.90 -6.11
N ILE A 21 -9.65 11.00 -7.07
CA ILE A 21 -8.53 10.05 -6.98
C ILE A 21 -7.20 10.80 -6.87
N ARG A 22 -7.01 11.82 -7.70
CA ARG A 22 -5.82 12.69 -7.68
C ARG A 22 -5.61 13.32 -6.31
N ASN A 23 -6.67 13.84 -5.68
CA ASN A 23 -6.60 14.43 -4.34
C ASN A 23 -6.28 13.40 -3.25
N ILE A 24 -6.86 12.21 -3.31
CA ILE A 24 -6.56 11.11 -2.38
C ILE A 24 -5.08 10.71 -2.51
N MET A 25 -4.62 10.45 -3.73
CA MET A 25 -3.24 10.03 -4.00
C MET A 25 -2.23 11.10 -3.63
N PHE A 26 -2.53 12.37 -3.89
CA PHE A 26 -1.66 13.49 -3.51
C PHE A 26 -1.42 13.52 -2.01
N GLN A 27 -2.47 13.37 -1.19
CA GLN A 27 -2.35 13.38 0.27
C GLN A 27 -1.57 12.17 0.80
N ILE A 28 -1.81 10.98 0.24
CA ILE A 28 -1.07 9.76 0.60
C ILE A 28 0.42 9.93 0.29
N LEU A 29 0.75 10.37 -0.93
CA LEU A 29 2.14 10.57 -1.36
C LEU A 29 2.83 11.67 -0.55
N GLN A 30 2.13 12.75 -0.21
CA GLN A 30 2.66 13.81 0.65
C GLN A 30 2.99 13.29 2.05
N GLY A 31 2.09 12.51 2.65
CA GLY A 31 2.32 11.87 3.95
C GLY A 31 3.49 10.87 3.89
N LEU A 32 3.56 10.08 2.82
CA LEU A 32 4.65 9.11 2.64
C LEU A 32 6.00 9.78 2.45
N ALA A 33 6.05 10.85 1.64
CA ALA A 33 7.26 11.64 1.43
C ALA A 33 7.77 12.24 2.75
N PHE A 34 6.87 12.67 3.64
CA PHE A 34 7.25 13.10 4.99
C PHE A 34 7.89 11.95 5.78
N ILE A 35 7.24 10.78 5.85
CA ILE A 35 7.76 9.61 6.59
C ILE A 35 9.16 9.23 6.11
N HIS A 36 9.34 9.12 4.78
CA HIS A 36 10.61 8.75 4.15
C HIS A 36 11.69 9.80 4.38
N LYS A 37 11.35 11.10 4.33
CA LYS A 37 12.29 12.20 4.62
C LYS A 37 12.89 12.12 6.02
N TYR A 38 12.12 11.65 7.01
CA TYR A 38 12.60 11.46 8.38
C TYR A 38 13.28 10.11 8.61
N GLY A 39 13.57 9.35 7.54
CA GLY A 39 14.33 8.11 7.62
C GLY A 39 13.50 6.93 8.08
N PHE A 40 12.17 6.97 7.98
CA PHE A 40 11.30 5.84 8.28
C PHE A 40 10.61 5.32 7.03
N PHE A 41 10.13 4.08 7.08
CA PHE A 41 9.22 3.52 6.10
C PHE A 41 8.13 2.73 6.82
N HIS A 42 6.91 2.76 6.29
CA HIS A 42 5.70 2.38 7.00
C HIS A 42 5.54 0.86 7.11
N ARG A 43 5.81 0.13 6.02
CA ARG A 43 5.73 -1.35 5.97
C ARG A 43 4.34 -1.92 6.25
N ASP A 44 3.27 -1.15 6.09
CA ASP A 44 1.90 -1.69 6.17
C ASP A 44 0.88 -0.77 5.52
N LEU A 45 1.23 -0.16 4.38
CA LEU A 45 0.26 0.67 3.66
C LEU A 45 -0.79 -0.23 3.01
N LYS A 46 -2.04 0.03 3.38
CA LYS A 46 -3.26 -0.61 2.85
C LYS A 46 -4.43 0.34 3.11
N PRO A 47 -5.56 0.21 2.38
CA PRO A 47 -6.72 1.09 2.56
C PRO A 47 -7.26 1.16 4.00
N GLU A 48 -7.12 0.10 4.79
CA GLU A 48 -7.53 0.07 6.20
C GLU A 48 -6.69 0.98 7.10
N ASN A 49 -5.43 1.24 6.72
CA ASN A 49 -4.48 2.09 7.44
C ASN A 49 -4.47 3.54 6.92
N LEU A 50 -5.36 3.86 5.99
CA LEU A 50 -5.58 5.22 5.50
C LEU A 50 -6.89 5.74 6.08
N LEU A 51 -6.78 6.56 7.11
CA LEU A 51 -7.96 7.16 7.73
C LEU A 51 -8.52 8.27 6.85
N CYS A 52 -9.85 8.39 6.80
CA CYS A 52 -10.57 9.32 5.95
C CYS A 52 -11.62 10.16 6.72
N MET A 53 -11.87 11.36 6.22
CA MET A 53 -13.10 12.12 6.48
C MET A 53 -13.67 12.50 5.12
N GLY A 54 -14.46 11.59 4.54
CA GLY A 54 -14.78 11.64 3.12
C GLY A 54 -13.52 11.50 2.25
N PRO A 55 -13.64 11.65 0.92
CA PRO A 55 -12.50 11.66 0.02
C PRO A 55 -11.63 12.93 0.13
N GLU A 56 -12.07 13.95 0.86
CA GLU A 56 -11.41 15.26 0.93
C GLU A 56 -10.17 15.25 1.84
N LEU A 57 -10.17 14.43 2.90
CA LEU A 57 -9.09 14.41 3.89
C LEU A 57 -8.62 12.98 4.17
N ILE A 58 -7.35 12.71 3.88
CA ILE A 58 -6.69 11.41 4.06
C ILE A 58 -5.49 11.56 5.00
N LYS A 59 -5.32 10.62 5.94
CA LYS A 59 -4.15 10.53 6.82
C LYS A 59 -3.66 9.10 6.94
N ILE A 60 -2.34 8.91 6.88
CA ILE A 60 -1.68 7.63 7.14
C ILE A 60 -1.74 7.34 8.63
N ALA A 61 -2.06 6.11 9.00
CA ALA A 61 -2.17 5.63 10.37
C ALA A 61 -1.57 4.22 10.52
N ASP A 62 -1.51 3.74 11.76
CA ASP A 62 -0.94 2.44 12.14
C ASP A 62 0.55 2.25 11.79
N PHE A 63 1.39 2.90 12.59
CA PHE A 63 2.84 2.80 12.49
C PHE A 63 3.42 1.61 13.28
N GLY A 64 2.59 0.63 13.68
CA GLY A 64 3.02 -0.51 14.51
C GLY A 64 4.13 -1.37 13.86
N LEU A 65 4.21 -1.36 12.52
CA LEU A 65 5.23 -2.06 11.76
C LEU A 65 6.32 -1.13 11.18
N ALA A 66 6.24 0.18 11.41
CA ALA A 66 7.19 1.14 10.87
C ALA A 66 8.62 0.91 11.38
N ARG A 67 9.62 1.18 10.53
CA ARG A 67 11.04 0.98 10.88
C ARG A 67 11.91 2.09 10.32
N GLU A 68 13.05 2.30 10.96
CA GLU A 68 14.10 3.18 10.47
C GLU A 68 14.80 2.56 9.26
N THR A 69 15.00 3.35 8.21
CA THR A 69 15.68 3.02 6.94
C THR A 69 17.11 2.49 7.16
N ARG A 70 17.76 2.91 8.25
CA ARG A 70 19.13 2.53 8.62
C ARG A 70 19.21 1.29 9.53
N SER A 71 18.07 0.80 10.00
CA SER A 71 18.04 -0.40 10.86
C SER A 71 18.53 -1.61 10.06
N ARG A 72 19.48 -2.35 10.65
CA ARG A 72 20.03 -3.56 10.02
C ARG A 72 19.04 -4.72 10.17
N PRO A 73 18.94 -5.62 9.17
CA PRO A 73 18.19 -6.87 9.29
C PRO A 73 18.65 -7.69 10.52
N PRO A 74 17.82 -8.62 11.05
CA PRO A 74 16.58 -9.12 10.50
C PRO A 74 15.35 -8.28 10.88
N TYR A 75 14.43 -8.13 9.93
CA TYR A 75 13.12 -7.53 10.19
C TYR A 75 12.16 -8.59 10.71
N THR A 76 11.28 -8.23 11.65
CA THR A 76 10.24 -9.13 12.18
C THR A 76 9.36 -9.71 11.07
N ASP A 77 8.92 -10.96 11.25
CA ASP A 77 8.01 -11.63 10.33
C ASP A 77 6.77 -10.77 10.05
N TYR A 78 6.44 -10.66 8.76
CA TYR A 78 5.42 -9.74 8.28
C TYR A 78 4.04 -10.41 8.42
N VAL A 79 3.27 -10.03 9.44
CA VAL A 79 1.94 -10.57 9.73
C VAL A 79 0.85 -9.56 9.34
N SER A 80 0.73 -9.27 8.04
CA SER A 80 -0.32 -8.38 7.51
C SER A 80 -0.89 -8.84 6.17
N THR A 81 -1.97 -8.21 5.70
CA THR A 81 -2.62 -8.48 4.40
C THR A 81 -1.59 -8.43 3.27
N ARG A 82 -1.51 -9.52 2.50
CA ARG A 82 -0.42 -9.73 1.52
C ARG A 82 -0.59 -8.97 0.20
N TRP A 83 -1.77 -8.43 -0.08
CA TRP A 83 -2.16 -7.88 -1.38
C TRP A 83 -1.38 -6.61 -1.79
N TYR A 84 -0.83 -5.89 -0.81
CA TYR A 84 -0.08 -4.65 -1.03
C TYR A 84 1.44 -4.83 -0.85
N ARG A 85 1.91 -6.06 -0.63
CA ARG A 85 3.34 -6.34 -0.43
C ARG A 85 4.07 -6.29 -1.77
N ALA A 86 5.24 -5.67 -1.75
CA ALA A 86 6.15 -5.65 -2.88
C ALA A 86 6.71 -7.06 -3.19
N PRO A 87 7.10 -7.35 -4.44
CA PRO A 87 7.61 -8.67 -4.84
C PRO A 87 8.80 -9.13 -4.01
N GLU A 88 9.74 -8.23 -3.68
CA GLU A 88 10.91 -8.51 -2.86
C GLU A 88 10.55 -8.91 -1.42
N VAL A 89 9.44 -8.40 -0.88
CA VAL A 89 8.93 -8.79 0.44
C VAL A 89 8.28 -10.17 0.37
N LEU A 90 7.51 -10.45 -0.69
CA LEU A 90 6.92 -11.77 -0.94
C LEU A 90 7.96 -12.86 -1.18
N LEU A 91 9.08 -12.50 -1.81
CA LEU A 91 10.24 -13.36 -2.04
C LEU A 91 11.17 -13.46 -0.83
N ARG A 92 10.81 -12.85 0.31
CA ARG A 92 11.57 -12.87 1.57
C ARG A 92 13.01 -12.37 1.42
N SER A 93 13.22 -11.37 0.56
CA SER A 93 14.49 -10.66 0.50
C SER A 93 14.81 -10.10 1.89
N THR A 94 16.07 -10.25 2.33
CA THR A 94 16.56 -9.59 3.55
C THR A 94 16.94 -8.13 3.30
N ASN A 95 17.08 -7.75 2.03
CA ASN A 95 17.45 -6.43 1.57
C ASN A 95 16.24 -5.77 0.91
N TYR A 96 15.47 -5.01 1.68
CA TYR A 96 14.41 -4.13 1.20
C TYR A 96 14.40 -2.83 2.00
N ASN A 97 13.74 -1.80 1.47
CA ASN A 97 13.70 -0.48 2.12
C ASN A 97 12.41 0.29 1.74
N SER A 98 12.40 1.61 1.91
CA SER A 98 11.29 2.51 1.61
C SER A 98 10.57 2.33 0.25
N PRO A 99 11.17 1.82 -0.85
CA PRO A 99 10.42 1.57 -2.09
C PRO A 99 9.23 0.61 -1.96
N ILE A 100 9.21 -0.27 -0.95
CA ILE A 100 8.08 -1.18 -0.73
C ILE A 100 6.78 -0.43 -0.43
N ASP A 101 6.87 0.76 0.20
CA ASP A 101 5.71 1.59 0.48
C ASP A 101 5.17 2.20 -0.81
N VAL A 102 6.05 2.56 -1.75
CA VAL A 102 5.67 3.11 -3.06
C VAL A 102 4.91 2.05 -3.87
N TRP A 103 5.35 0.79 -3.81
CA TRP A 103 4.62 -0.34 -4.38
C TRP A 103 3.20 -0.46 -3.80
N ALA A 104 3.08 -0.41 -2.47
CA ALA A 104 1.79 -0.47 -1.80
C ALA A 104 0.87 0.68 -2.22
N VAL A 105 1.39 1.90 -2.34
CA VAL A 105 0.65 3.07 -2.87
C VAL A 105 0.18 2.84 -4.30
N GLY A 106 1.00 2.21 -5.16
CA GLY A 106 0.58 1.82 -6.51
C GLY A 106 -0.59 0.83 -6.53
N CYS A 107 -0.56 -0.16 -5.64
CA CYS A 107 -1.67 -1.11 -5.46
C CYS A 107 -2.95 -0.39 -4.98
N ILE A 108 -2.83 0.51 -3.99
CA ILE A 108 -3.93 1.33 -3.48
C ILE A 108 -4.50 2.22 -4.59
N MET A 109 -3.66 2.86 -5.40
CA MET A 109 -4.10 3.69 -6.52
C MET A 109 -5.01 2.90 -7.48
N ALA A 110 -4.55 1.72 -7.92
CA ALA A 110 -5.33 0.87 -8.80
C ALA A 110 -6.67 0.44 -8.17
N GLU A 111 -6.69 0.17 -6.87
CA GLU A 111 -7.90 -0.16 -6.14
C GLU A 111 -8.87 1.02 -6.02
N VAL A 112 -8.39 2.23 -5.79
CA VAL A 112 -9.26 3.43 -5.79
C VAL A 112 -9.87 3.67 -7.19
N TYR A 113 -9.13 3.36 -8.26
CA TYR A 113 -9.64 3.46 -9.63
C TYR A 113 -10.71 2.41 -9.97
N THR A 114 -10.60 1.20 -9.41
CA THR A 114 -11.40 0.04 -9.84
C THR A 114 -12.40 -0.45 -8.78
N LEU A 115 -12.31 0.08 -7.56
CA LEU A 115 -12.97 -0.41 -6.34
C LEU A 115 -12.71 -1.90 -6.07
N ARG A 116 -11.60 -2.44 -6.59
CA ARG A 116 -11.21 -3.85 -6.44
C ARG A 116 -9.71 -3.95 -6.17
N PRO A 117 -9.29 -4.81 -5.23
CA PRO A 117 -7.86 -5.01 -4.96
C PRO A 117 -7.13 -5.50 -6.21
N LEU A 118 -5.93 -4.96 -6.46
CA LEU A 118 -5.15 -5.27 -7.65
C LEU A 118 -4.60 -6.71 -7.65
N PHE A 119 -4.10 -7.17 -6.49
CA PHE A 119 -3.48 -8.50 -6.33
C PHE A 119 -4.08 -9.30 -5.15
N PRO A 120 -5.36 -9.71 -5.21
CA PRO A 120 -6.04 -10.39 -4.10
C PRO A 120 -5.61 -11.86 -3.97
N GLY A 121 -4.36 -12.10 -3.59
CA GLY A 121 -3.78 -13.44 -3.44
C GLY A 121 -4.19 -14.15 -2.15
N SER A 122 -4.50 -15.44 -2.28
CA SER A 122 -4.82 -16.37 -1.19
C SER A 122 -3.58 -16.85 -0.41
N SER A 123 -2.40 -16.84 -1.06
CA SER A 123 -1.09 -17.18 -0.49
C SER A 123 0.00 -16.24 -1.04
N GLU A 124 1.23 -16.31 -0.49
CA GLU A 124 2.38 -15.54 -1.01
C GLU A 124 2.64 -15.89 -2.49
N ILE A 125 2.61 -17.19 -2.81
CA ILE A 125 2.81 -17.71 -4.17
C ILE A 125 1.71 -17.21 -5.12
N ASP A 126 0.45 -17.28 -4.69
CA ASP A 126 -0.69 -16.79 -5.49
C ASP A 126 -0.62 -15.27 -5.72
N THR A 127 -0.16 -14.51 -4.72
CA THR A 127 0.06 -13.06 -4.87
C THR A 127 1.14 -12.77 -5.92
N ILE A 128 2.27 -13.48 -5.89
CA ILE A 128 3.32 -13.38 -6.91
C ILE A 128 2.77 -13.72 -8.30
N PHE A 129 1.97 -14.79 -8.41
CA PHE A 129 1.37 -15.18 -9.68
C PHE A 129 0.46 -14.07 -10.25
N LYS A 130 -0.40 -13.47 -9.41
CA LYS A 130 -1.24 -12.33 -9.79
C LYS A 130 -0.45 -11.11 -10.22
N ILE A 131 0.67 -10.82 -9.55
CA ILE A 131 1.60 -9.74 -9.95
C ILE A 131 2.12 -10.01 -11.37
N CYS A 132 2.63 -11.21 -11.63
CA CYS A 132 3.13 -11.61 -12.94
C CYS A 132 2.04 -11.61 -14.03
N GLN A 133 0.78 -11.90 -13.70
CA GLN A 133 -0.32 -11.86 -14.66
C GLN A 133 -0.62 -10.44 -15.17
N VAL A 134 -0.48 -9.42 -14.31
CA VAL A 134 -0.79 -8.03 -14.66
C VAL A 134 0.43 -7.31 -15.21
N LEU A 135 1.59 -7.47 -14.57
CA LEU A 135 2.82 -6.71 -14.90
C LEU A 135 3.79 -7.49 -15.80
N GLY A 136 3.52 -8.78 -16.05
CA GLY A 136 4.43 -9.70 -16.73
C GLY A 136 5.48 -10.30 -15.78
N THR A 137 6.15 -11.35 -16.25
CA THR A 137 7.27 -11.95 -15.53
C THR A 137 8.52 -11.07 -15.67
N PRO A 138 9.28 -10.79 -14.59
CA PRO A 138 10.53 -10.06 -14.67
C PRO A 138 11.49 -10.74 -15.66
N LYS A 139 12.06 -9.96 -16.58
CA LYS A 139 13.12 -10.43 -17.48
C LYS A 139 14.47 -10.35 -16.76
N LYS A 140 15.39 -11.26 -17.11
CA LYS A 140 16.78 -11.22 -16.64
C LYS A 140 17.51 -10.01 -17.20
#